data_AF-A0A4P2QQD0-F1
#
_entry.id   AF-A0A4P2QQD0-F1
#
_cell.length_a   1.000
_cell.length_b   1.000
_cell.length_c   1.000
_cell.angle_alpha   90.00
_cell.angle_beta   90.00
_cell.angle_gamma   90.00
#
_symmetry.space_group_name_H-M   'P 1'
#
loop_
_entity.id
_entity.type
_entity.pdbx_description
1 polymer ?
#
loop_
_entity_poly.entity_id
_entity_poly.type
_entity_poly.pdbx_seq_one_letter_code
_entity_poly.pdbx_strand_id
1 'polypeptide(L)'
;MEQHVRFALSAVLAAASLSVAGAAHADVTVTGDVSPGNPSDPWDLGSSTLVVGGASNPWEPTYNGGEVTVANGGQLNSANALIGNGLTGKVQVTGYGSKWTNSGSIQICLRGTLSHGELFVRDGAEVLTDDLVVGERSSENYGVLLVEGYDATVTSRANTYVGLRAKGRVELKKGGAFFSNNVYIGGGSGASGCTSCNGHVTVTGSATRWVSTGEFAVGVNSPGTLDIERAQVFTNNARIGHRDILMRSKVSVRGWGGTWTNQGLLRVGAASGYGELTVGAYGTLVTEDTEIHSELGGGFIRANDVYASWLNSGDVTIFARGNASPSLLVDKDAFVSIGGLLRAAPVVSTYPYLGPSVRLADGDLVAGAMEVEEGDFDFAGGRLAIGSFVGDLANLQAGELAVGEEHASTTIVGSYSQGPGSTLRITVGGSSPSPLLQVDGDLLLDGALEVAPADSSVSFQAGDSIVLLGWGGDLAGTFAAVIIDLPLAPGLAWDTSALYTTGEITVVPAS
;
A
#
# COMPACT_ATOMS: atom_id res chain seq x y z
N MET A 1 63.26 -13.63 -14.69
CA MET A 1 64.28 -12.97 -13.86
C MET A 1 63.49 -12.02 -12.97
N GLU A 2 63.16 -12.23 -11.70
CA GLU A 2 63.40 -13.27 -10.68
C GLU A 2 62.15 -13.23 -9.76
N GLN A 3 61.45 -14.34 -9.52
CA GLN A 3 61.42 -15.06 -8.22
C GLN A 3 61.61 -14.19 -6.97
N HIS A 4 60.59 -14.13 -6.09
CA HIS A 4 60.74 -14.55 -4.69
C HIS A 4 59.38 -14.92 -4.06
N VAL A 5 59.22 -16.22 -3.84
CA VAL A 5 58.27 -16.87 -2.93
C VAL A 5 58.83 -16.78 -1.49
N ARG A 6 57.97 -16.59 -0.48
CA ARG A 6 58.03 -17.16 0.89
C ARG A 6 56.83 -16.66 1.72
N PHE A 7 55.85 -17.51 2.00
CA PHE A 7 55.70 -18.44 3.14
C PHE A 7 55.18 -17.79 4.43
N ALA A 8 54.10 -18.41 4.92
CA ALA A 8 53.28 -18.12 6.08
C ALA A 8 54.02 -17.83 7.39
N LEU A 9 53.37 -17.02 8.25
CA LEU A 9 53.34 -17.32 9.68
C LEU A 9 52.00 -16.87 10.28
N SER A 10 51.13 -17.86 10.49
CA SER A 10 49.95 -17.76 11.33
C SER A 10 50.41 -17.57 12.78
N ALA A 11 50.08 -16.45 13.40
CA ALA A 11 50.21 -16.26 14.85
C ALA A 11 48.82 -16.01 15.43
N VAL A 12 48.17 -17.10 15.80
CA VAL A 12 47.00 -17.12 16.68
C VAL A 12 47.47 -16.63 18.04
N LEU A 13 47.03 -15.43 18.45
CA LEU A 13 47.13 -15.00 19.84
C LEU A 13 45.81 -15.33 20.54
N ALA A 14 45.73 -16.53 21.11
CA ALA A 14 44.68 -16.90 22.04
C ALA A 14 44.95 -16.21 23.39
N ALA A 15 44.42 -15.00 23.56
CA ALA A 15 44.26 -14.43 24.89
C ALA A 15 43.07 -15.13 25.55
N ALA A 16 43.34 -16.18 26.32
CA ALA A 16 42.36 -16.80 27.20
C ALA A 16 42.05 -15.83 28.36
N SER A 17 41.07 -14.96 28.16
CA SER A 17 40.33 -14.40 29.29
C SER A 17 39.46 -15.52 29.85
N LEU A 18 39.85 -16.06 31.01
CA LEU A 18 38.96 -16.81 31.88
C LEU A 18 37.88 -15.84 32.39
N SER A 19 36.87 -15.55 31.55
CA SER A 19 35.56 -15.26 32.09
C SER A 19 35.03 -16.57 32.64
N VAL A 20 34.63 -16.56 33.91
CA VAL A 20 33.77 -17.60 34.44
C VAL A 20 32.44 -17.42 33.71
N ALA A 21 32.32 -18.01 32.52
CA ALA A 21 31.04 -18.30 31.92
C ALA A 21 30.38 -19.31 32.86
N GLY A 22 29.59 -18.82 33.81
CA GLY A 22 28.57 -19.65 34.43
C GLY A 22 27.76 -20.30 33.31
N ALA A 23 27.31 -21.53 33.52
CA ALA A 23 26.44 -22.21 32.56
C ALA A 23 25.32 -21.23 32.16
N ALA A 24 25.25 -20.87 30.87
CA ALA A 24 24.15 -20.09 30.34
C ALA A 24 22.92 -20.99 30.39
N HIS A 25 22.25 -20.99 31.55
CA HIS A 25 20.96 -21.61 31.70
C HIS A 25 19.96 -20.76 30.93
N ALA A 26 19.07 -21.43 30.21
CA ALA A 26 17.84 -20.84 29.75
C ALA A 26 17.11 -20.22 30.96
N ASP A 27 16.65 -18.99 30.80
CA ASP A 27 16.34 -18.12 31.92
C ASP A 27 14.99 -17.44 31.75
N VAL A 28 14.16 -17.59 32.77
CA VAL A 28 12.89 -16.88 32.92
C VAL A 28 12.95 -16.16 34.25
N THR A 29 13.08 -14.84 34.20
CA THR A 29 13.18 -13.99 35.40
C THR A 29 11.95 -13.14 35.58
N VAL A 30 11.61 -12.92 36.85
CA VAL A 30 10.42 -12.17 37.27
C VAL A 30 10.85 -11.16 38.33
N THR A 31 10.41 -9.92 38.20
CA THR A 31 10.63 -8.86 39.20
C THR A 31 9.37 -8.03 39.40
N GLY A 32 9.17 -7.52 40.61
CA GLY A 32 8.05 -6.65 40.94
C GLY A 32 6.69 -7.35 40.92
N ASP A 33 5.67 -6.64 40.44
CA ASP A 33 4.27 -7.05 40.51
C ASP A 33 3.90 -8.09 39.45
N VAL A 34 4.20 -9.37 39.70
CA VAL A 34 3.92 -10.46 38.77
C VAL A 34 3.26 -11.64 39.48
N SER A 35 2.23 -12.20 38.85
CA SER A 35 1.56 -13.40 39.33
C SER A 35 1.30 -14.39 38.17
N PRO A 36 1.68 -15.67 38.34
CA PRO A 36 2.48 -16.22 39.43
C PRO A 36 3.89 -15.59 39.51
N GLY A 37 4.48 -15.50 40.70
CA GLY A 37 5.75 -14.78 40.92
C GLY A 37 7.00 -15.66 41.04
N ASN A 38 6.86 -16.98 40.84
CA ASN A 38 7.93 -17.96 41.07
C ASN A 38 8.22 -18.70 39.75
N PRO A 39 9.13 -18.17 38.90
CA PRO A 39 9.46 -18.80 37.63
C PRO A 39 10.26 -20.10 37.79
N SER A 40 10.10 -21.00 36.82
CA SER A 40 10.94 -22.17 36.55
C SER A 40 11.39 -22.13 35.09
N ASP A 41 12.28 -23.01 34.65
CA ASP A 41 12.56 -23.17 33.21
C ASP A 41 12.43 -24.64 32.79
N PRO A 42 11.48 -24.99 31.90
CA PRO A 42 10.42 -24.12 31.37
C PRO A 42 9.49 -23.56 32.46
N TRP A 43 9.00 -22.33 32.28
CA TRP A 43 7.98 -21.74 33.13
C TRP A 43 6.60 -22.06 32.58
N ASP A 44 5.99 -23.14 33.08
CA ASP A 44 4.64 -23.54 32.66
C ASP A 44 3.59 -23.15 33.71
N LEU A 45 2.70 -22.24 33.33
CA LEU A 45 1.59 -21.78 34.17
C LEU A 45 0.34 -22.67 34.07
N GLY A 46 0.34 -23.69 33.21
CA GLY A 46 -0.84 -24.51 32.95
C GLY A 46 -2.05 -23.66 32.57
N SER A 47 -3.16 -23.79 33.30
CA SER A 47 -4.37 -23.02 33.08
C SER A 47 -4.36 -21.61 33.70
N SER A 48 -3.29 -21.24 34.41
CA SER A 48 -3.21 -19.94 35.08
C SER A 48 -2.92 -18.80 34.10
N THR A 49 -3.51 -17.64 34.40
CA THR A 49 -3.24 -16.39 33.69
C THR A 49 -1.95 -15.76 34.22
N LEU A 50 -1.04 -15.39 33.32
CA LEU A 50 0.09 -14.51 33.66
C LEU A 50 -0.42 -13.08 33.85
N VAL A 51 -0.11 -12.46 34.98
CA VAL A 51 -0.42 -11.05 35.25
C VAL A 51 0.87 -10.32 35.55
N VAL A 52 1.15 -9.26 34.80
CA VAL A 52 2.36 -8.43 34.93
C VAL A 52 1.94 -6.98 35.11
N GLY A 53 2.32 -6.35 36.21
CA GLY A 53 1.92 -4.98 36.54
C GLY A 53 0.44 -4.87 36.90
N GLY A 54 -0.02 -5.68 37.85
CA GLY A 54 -1.43 -5.75 38.25
C GLY A 54 -1.82 -6.94 39.12
N ALA A 55 -0.86 -7.55 39.80
CA ALA A 55 -1.09 -8.68 40.70
C ALA A 55 -1.36 -8.22 42.15
N SER A 56 -0.84 -7.05 42.52
CA SER A 56 -1.01 -6.42 43.82
C SER A 56 -2.33 -5.62 43.91
N ASN A 57 -2.72 -5.24 45.13
CA ASN A 57 -3.93 -4.46 45.36
C ASN A 57 -3.80 -3.07 44.69
N PRO A 58 -4.74 -2.67 43.81
CA PRO A 58 -4.68 -1.37 43.13
C PRO A 58 -4.73 -0.15 44.07
N TRP A 59 -5.32 -0.30 45.26
CA TRP A 59 -5.51 0.78 46.25
C TRP A 59 -4.35 0.89 47.24
N GLU A 60 -3.50 -0.14 47.31
CA GLU A 60 -2.32 -0.21 48.16
C GLU A 60 -1.26 -1.08 47.46
N PRO A 61 -0.67 -0.60 46.35
CA PRO A 61 0.20 -1.40 45.54
C PRO A 61 1.50 -1.69 46.29
N THR A 62 1.90 -2.96 46.34
CA THR A 62 3.19 -3.38 46.93
C THR A 62 4.37 -2.99 46.04
N TYR A 63 4.12 -2.87 44.74
CA TYR A 63 5.10 -2.55 43.72
C TYR A 63 4.50 -1.56 42.73
N ASN A 64 5.33 -0.72 42.10
CA ASN A 64 4.86 0.25 41.11
C ASN A 64 4.74 -0.33 39.68
N GLY A 65 5.09 -1.62 39.51
CA GLY A 65 5.03 -2.35 38.25
C GLY A 65 5.66 -3.73 38.35
N GLY A 66 5.53 -4.52 37.28
CA GLY A 66 6.11 -5.86 37.18
C GLY A 66 6.83 -6.07 35.85
N GLU A 67 7.82 -6.94 35.85
CA GLU A 67 8.59 -7.30 34.66
C GLU A 67 8.86 -8.81 34.59
N VAL A 68 8.69 -9.37 33.39
CA VAL A 68 9.07 -10.75 33.05
C VAL A 68 10.09 -10.70 31.91
N THR A 69 11.19 -11.44 32.04
CA THR A 69 12.16 -11.63 30.94
C THR A 69 12.33 -13.11 30.64
N VAL A 70 12.14 -13.49 29.39
CA VAL A 70 12.40 -14.83 28.84
C VAL A 70 13.61 -14.70 27.91
N ALA A 71 14.74 -15.29 28.28
CA ALA A 71 16.02 -15.12 27.60
C ALA A 71 16.85 -16.40 27.58
N ASN A 72 17.94 -16.40 26.81
CA ASN A 72 18.94 -17.47 26.75
C ASN A 72 18.36 -18.86 26.41
N GLY A 73 17.26 -18.94 25.66
CA GLY A 73 16.57 -20.21 25.37
C GLY A 73 15.45 -20.56 26.33
N GLY A 74 15.10 -19.66 27.26
CA GLY A 74 14.01 -19.82 28.22
C GLY A 74 12.66 -20.06 27.56
N GLN A 75 11.80 -20.82 28.22
CA GLN A 75 10.46 -21.12 27.72
C GLN A 75 9.39 -20.70 28.73
N LEU A 76 8.37 -19.99 28.25
CA LEU A 76 7.19 -19.60 29.02
C LEU A 76 5.93 -20.17 28.35
N ASN A 77 5.09 -20.84 29.12
CA ASN A 77 3.78 -21.31 28.69
C ASN A 77 2.67 -20.72 29.58
N SER A 78 1.64 -20.15 28.97
CA SER A 78 0.50 -19.55 29.70
C SER A 78 -0.83 -19.81 29.00
N ALA A 79 -1.92 -19.88 29.78
CA ALA A 79 -3.26 -19.96 29.20
C ALA A 79 -3.78 -18.59 28.75
N ASN A 80 -3.44 -17.53 29.48
CA ASN A 80 -3.76 -16.13 29.15
C ASN A 80 -2.66 -15.23 29.72
N ALA A 81 -2.60 -13.97 29.26
CA ALA A 81 -1.69 -12.99 29.79
C ALA A 81 -2.29 -11.58 29.85
N LEU A 82 -2.07 -10.90 30.96
CA LEU A 82 -2.43 -9.50 31.19
C LEU A 82 -1.16 -8.71 31.49
N ILE A 83 -0.78 -7.78 30.60
CA ILE A 83 0.43 -6.96 30.72
C ILE A 83 0.00 -5.51 30.95
N GLY A 84 0.38 -4.91 32.07
CA GLY A 84 -0.05 -3.57 32.46
C GLY A 84 -1.52 -3.53 32.87
N ASN A 85 -1.87 -4.33 33.89
CA ASN A 85 -3.23 -4.51 34.41
C ASN A 85 -3.45 -3.69 35.69
N GLY A 86 -3.45 -2.37 35.56
CA GLY A 86 -3.64 -1.43 36.68
C GLY A 86 -2.39 -0.62 36.98
N LEU A 87 -1.21 -1.19 36.74
CA LEU A 87 0.10 -0.56 36.89
C LEU A 87 0.92 -0.74 35.61
N THR A 88 2.22 -0.42 35.66
CA THR A 88 3.14 -0.70 34.54
C THR A 88 3.50 -2.18 34.51
N GLY A 89 3.29 -2.84 33.38
CA GLY A 89 3.71 -4.22 33.17
C GLY A 89 4.56 -4.35 31.92
N LYS A 90 5.64 -5.11 32.00
CA LYS A 90 6.59 -5.29 30.90
C LYS A 90 6.97 -6.76 30.73
N VAL A 91 6.91 -7.25 29.51
CA VAL A 91 7.38 -8.60 29.16
C VAL A 91 8.42 -8.48 28.05
N GLN A 92 9.57 -9.10 28.25
CA GLN A 92 10.63 -9.18 27.26
C GLN A 92 10.87 -10.64 26.90
N VAL A 93 10.82 -10.97 25.61
CA VAL A 93 11.23 -12.27 25.07
C VAL A 93 12.37 -12.00 24.10
N THR A 94 13.58 -12.46 24.42
CA THR A 94 14.79 -12.02 23.72
C THR A 94 15.79 -13.15 23.49
N GLY A 95 16.47 -13.11 22.35
CA GLY A 95 17.50 -14.05 21.97
C GLY A 95 16.95 -15.34 21.35
N TYR A 96 17.74 -15.91 20.45
CA TYR A 96 17.42 -17.15 19.76
C TYR A 96 17.11 -18.30 20.74
N GLY A 97 16.05 -19.05 20.41
CA GLY A 97 15.55 -20.17 21.20
C GLY A 97 14.64 -19.77 22.36
N SER A 98 14.60 -18.49 22.75
CA SER A 98 13.68 -18.01 23.77
C SER A 98 12.26 -17.97 23.22
N LYS A 99 11.30 -18.55 23.95
CA LYS A 99 9.94 -18.76 23.46
C LYS A 99 8.87 -18.48 24.50
N TRP A 100 7.83 -17.77 24.09
CA TRP A 100 6.59 -17.67 24.85
C TRP A 100 5.41 -18.24 24.06
N THR A 101 4.80 -19.30 24.58
CA THR A 101 3.55 -19.87 24.05
C THR A 101 2.38 -19.54 24.97
N ASN A 102 1.44 -18.75 24.46
CA ASN A 102 0.18 -18.45 25.11
C ASN A 102 -0.98 -19.14 24.36
N SER A 103 -1.77 -19.97 25.03
CA SER A 103 -2.88 -20.72 24.39
C SER A 103 -4.24 -20.02 24.44
N GLY A 104 -4.25 -18.71 24.68
CA GLY A 104 -5.45 -17.91 24.79
C GLY A 104 -5.17 -16.47 24.38
N SER A 105 -5.53 -15.50 25.21
CA SER A 105 -5.36 -14.07 24.89
C SER A 105 -4.16 -13.45 25.60
N ILE A 106 -3.30 -12.74 24.85
CA ILE A 106 -2.37 -11.76 25.41
C ILE A 106 -3.04 -10.38 25.31
N GLN A 107 -3.29 -9.75 26.45
CA GLN A 107 -3.90 -8.43 26.56
C GLN A 107 -2.91 -7.43 27.14
N ILE A 108 -2.55 -6.44 26.35
CA ILE A 108 -1.62 -5.38 26.72
C ILE A 108 -2.42 -4.13 27.04
N CYS A 109 -2.28 -3.67 28.28
CA CYS A 109 -2.91 -2.49 28.83
C CYS A 109 -4.44 -2.61 28.93
N LEU A 110 -4.88 -3.43 29.89
CA LEU A 110 -6.28 -3.83 30.09
C LEU A 110 -7.10 -2.79 30.86
N ARG A 111 -6.65 -2.37 32.04
CA ARG A 111 -7.41 -1.58 33.02
C ARG A 111 -6.47 -0.70 33.85
N GLY A 112 -7.01 0.35 34.45
CA GLY A 112 -6.29 1.28 35.33
C GLY A 112 -6.32 2.71 34.80
N THR A 113 -6.08 3.66 35.69
CA THR A 113 -5.78 5.06 35.35
C THR A 113 -4.26 5.15 35.21
N LEU A 114 -3.75 5.57 34.05
CA LEU A 114 -2.31 5.63 33.74
C LEU A 114 -1.57 4.28 33.68
N SER A 115 -2.26 3.18 33.39
CA SER A 115 -1.58 1.88 33.19
C SER A 115 -0.80 1.85 31.87
N HIS A 116 0.31 1.13 31.85
CA HIS A 116 1.15 0.97 30.67
C HIS A 116 1.56 -0.49 30.51
N GLY A 117 1.35 -1.06 29.32
CA GLY A 117 1.71 -2.43 29.03
C GLY A 117 2.71 -2.48 27.89
N GLU A 118 3.83 -3.19 28.06
CA GLU A 118 4.86 -3.35 27.04
C GLU A 118 5.17 -4.83 26.81
N LEU A 119 5.09 -5.27 25.56
CA LEU A 119 5.64 -6.55 25.11
C LEU A 119 6.74 -6.29 24.09
N PHE A 120 7.93 -6.78 24.39
CA PHE A 120 9.08 -6.70 23.51
C PHE A 120 9.54 -8.10 23.09
N VAL A 121 9.64 -8.32 21.77
CA VAL A 121 10.11 -9.55 21.17
C VAL A 121 11.33 -9.24 20.31
N ARG A 122 12.49 -9.80 20.67
CA ARG A 122 13.77 -9.38 20.10
C ARG A 122 14.70 -10.51 19.69
N ASP A 123 15.55 -10.22 18.71
CA ASP A 123 16.78 -10.96 18.43
C ASP A 123 16.57 -12.48 18.26
N GLY A 124 15.64 -12.88 17.37
CA GLY A 124 15.34 -14.28 17.08
C GLY A 124 14.38 -14.98 18.05
N ALA A 125 13.81 -14.26 19.01
CA ALA A 125 12.82 -14.81 19.93
C ALA A 125 11.44 -15.04 19.28
N GLU A 126 10.68 -15.98 19.83
CA GLU A 126 9.35 -16.34 19.33
C GLU A 126 8.25 -16.11 20.37
N VAL A 127 7.17 -15.46 19.97
CA VAL A 127 5.92 -15.37 20.75
C VAL A 127 4.76 -15.88 19.92
N LEU A 128 3.95 -16.74 20.54
CA LEU A 128 2.80 -17.38 19.93
C LEU A 128 1.59 -17.18 20.84
N THR A 129 0.50 -16.66 20.29
CA THR A 129 -0.77 -16.48 21.01
C THR A 129 -1.95 -16.80 20.11
N ASP A 130 -3.11 -17.11 20.68
CA ASP A 130 -4.33 -17.23 19.90
C ASP A 130 -4.86 -15.82 19.59
N ASP A 131 -5.29 -15.07 20.60
CA ASP A 131 -5.67 -13.66 20.46
C ASP A 131 -4.57 -12.72 20.97
N LEU A 132 -4.44 -11.57 20.32
CA LEU A 132 -3.55 -10.47 20.72
C LEU A 132 -4.34 -9.16 20.80
N VAL A 133 -4.33 -8.51 21.95
CA VAL A 133 -4.98 -7.22 22.15
C VAL A 133 -3.94 -6.20 22.62
N VAL A 134 -3.77 -5.13 21.86
CA VAL A 134 -2.85 -4.03 22.17
C VAL A 134 -3.66 -2.77 22.43
N GLY A 135 -3.89 -2.45 23.71
CA GLY A 135 -4.71 -1.33 24.18
C GLY A 135 -6.20 -1.68 24.25
N GLU A 136 -6.75 -1.90 25.46
CA GLU A 136 -8.10 -2.48 25.60
C GLU A 136 -9.21 -1.58 26.15
N ARG A 137 -9.00 -0.67 27.13
CA ARG A 137 -10.16 -0.05 27.84
C ARG A 137 -10.17 1.45 28.17
N SER A 138 -9.07 2.21 28.11
CA SER A 138 -9.13 3.64 28.45
C SER A 138 -8.32 4.52 27.49
N SER A 139 -8.75 5.76 27.31
CA SER A 139 -8.09 6.75 26.45
C SER A 139 -6.70 7.19 26.92
N GLU A 140 -6.42 7.01 28.20
CA GLU A 140 -5.14 7.35 28.85
C GLU A 140 -4.18 6.17 28.84
N ASN A 141 -4.70 4.97 28.61
CA ASN A 141 -3.97 3.71 28.60
C ASN A 141 -3.30 3.49 27.24
N TYR A 142 -2.08 2.95 27.29
CA TYR A 142 -1.27 2.72 26.12
C TYR A 142 -0.60 1.35 26.17
N GLY A 143 -0.96 0.49 25.22
CA GLY A 143 -0.31 -0.79 25.01
C GLY A 143 0.72 -0.72 23.89
N VAL A 144 1.88 -1.32 24.11
CA VAL A 144 2.97 -1.42 23.13
C VAL A 144 3.31 -2.86 22.86
N LEU A 145 3.37 -3.21 21.58
CA LEU A 145 4.09 -4.36 21.08
C LEU A 145 5.23 -3.87 20.20
N LEU A 146 6.46 -4.29 20.49
CA LEU A 146 7.60 -4.12 19.60
C LEU A 146 8.18 -5.48 19.22
N VAL A 147 8.34 -5.71 17.92
CA VAL A 147 9.05 -6.85 17.37
C VAL A 147 10.25 -6.33 16.59
N GLU A 148 11.45 -6.62 17.05
CA GLU A 148 12.66 -6.15 16.37
C GLU A 148 13.81 -7.15 16.32
N GLY A 149 14.59 -7.09 15.25
CA GLY A 149 15.71 -7.98 15.01
C GLY A 149 15.33 -9.14 14.07
N TYR A 150 16.33 -9.63 13.33
CA TYR A 150 16.14 -10.76 12.42
C TYR A 150 15.56 -11.96 13.16
N ASP A 151 14.63 -12.66 12.50
CA ASP A 151 13.94 -13.86 12.97
C ASP A 151 13.07 -13.69 14.24
N ALA A 152 13.07 -12.50 14.87
CA ALA A 152 12.14 -12.21 15.96
C ALA A 152 10.71 -12.28 15.42
N THR A 153 9.89 -13.16 15.98
CA THR A 153 8.59 -13.52 15.41
C THR A 153 7.49 -13.45 16.44
N VAL A 154 6.40 -12.77 16.09
CA VAL A 154 5.10 -12.89 16.78
C VAL A 154 4.12 -13.62 15.88
N THR A 155 3.34 -14.53 16.43
CA THR A 155 2.23 -15.20 15.75
C THR A 155 0.95 -15.06 16.56
N SER A 156 -0.09 -14.48 15.97
CA SER A 156 -1.47 -14.49 16.49
C SER A 156 -2.34 -15.37 15.59
N ARG A 157 -2.86 -16.46 16.14
CA ARG A 157 -3.62 -17.46 15.36
C ARG A 157 -5.07 -17.08 15.07
N ALA A 158 -5.66 -16.25 15.92
CA ALA A 158 -7.04 -15.81 15.82
C ALA A 158 -7.08 -14.30 15.57
N ASN A 159 -7.50 -13.48 16.55
CA ASN A 159 -7.73 -12.06 16.33
C ASN A 159 -6.62 -11.21 16.94
N THR A 160 -6.13 -10.25 16.15
CA THR A 160 -5.29 -9.16 16.60
C THR A 160 -6.09 -7.86 16.61
N TYR A 161 -6.15 -7.21 17.78
CA TYR A 161 -6.76 -5.89 17.93
C TYR A 161 -5.69 -4.87 18.34
N VAL A 162 -5.61 -3.76 17.60
CA VAL A 162 -4.73 -2.64 17.93
C VAL A 162 -5.59 -1.41 18.19
N GLY A 163 -5.59 -0.95 19.44
CA GLY A 163 -6.44 0.14 19.91
C GLY A 163 -7.91 -0.26 19.97
N LEU A 164 -8.24 -1.37 20.66
CA LEU A 164 -9.60 -1.91 20.74
C LEU A 164 -10.56 -0.91 21.42
N ARG A 165 -10.22 -0.42 22.62
CA ARG A 165 -10.89 0.71 23.31
C ARG A 165 -9.89 1.55 24.11
N ALA A 166 -8.64 1.58 23.66
CA ALA A 166 -7.56 2.41 24.19
C ALA A 166 -6.62 2.83 23.05
N LYS A 167 -5.48 3.41 23.38
CA LYS A 167 -4.39 3.61 22.42
C LYS A 167 -3.55 2.34 22.33
N GLY A 168 -3.37 1.82 21.13
CA GLY A 168 -2.51 0.67 20.86
C GLY A 168 -1.41 1.03 19.87
N ARG A 169 -0.16 0.66 20.16
CA ARG A 169 0.94 0.76 19.21
C ARG A 169 1.58 -0.61 18.96
N VAL A 170 1.69 -0.97 17.70
CA VAL A 170 2.51 -2.08 17.24
C VAL A 170 3.64 -1.53 16.38
N GLU A 171 4.87 -1.94 16.66
CA GLU A 171 6.04 -1.58 15.86
C GLU A 171 6.76 -2.86 15.44
N LEU A 172 6.95 -3.04 14.13
CA LEU A 172 7.77 -4.09 13.54
C LEU A 172 8.97 -3.41 12.89
N LYS A 173 10.19 -3.81 13.25
CA LYS A 173 11.40 -3.22 12.67
C LYS A 173 12.60 -4.14 12.58
N LYS A 174 13.61 -3.70 11.83
CA LYS A 174 14.95 -4.35 11.76
C LYS A 174 14.89 -5.86 11.49
N GLY A 175 14.03 -6.32 10.58
CA GLY A 175 13.92 -7.74 10.22
C GLY A 175 12.92 -8.55 11.04
N GLY A 176 12.15 -7.91 11.95
CA GLY A 176 11.11 -8.59 12.71
C GLY A 176 9.95 -9.08 11.83
N ALA A 177 9.31 -10.16 12.26
CA ALA A 177 8.19 -10.80 11.57
C ALA A 177 6.91 -10.83 12.43
N PHE A 178 5.77 -10.58 11.80
CA PHE A 178 4.46 -10.78 12.40
C PHE A 178 3.59 -11.67 11.51
N PHE A 179 3.00 -12.69 12.09
CA PHE A 179 1.99 -13.53 11.44
C PHE A 179 0.67 -13.38 12.19
N SER A 180 -0.39 -13.03 11.46
CA SER A 180 -1.73 -12.86 12.02
C SER A 180 -2.79 -13.53 11.16
N ASN A 181 -3.92 -13.89 11.77
CA ASN A 181 -5.11 -14.29 11.02
C ASN A 181 -6.01 -13.07 10.77
N ASN A 182 -6.88 -12.71 11.72
CA ASN A 182 -7.72 -11.52 11.62
C ASN A 182 -7.06 -10.32 12.30
N VAL A 183 -7.15 -9.13 11.70
CA VAL A 183 -6.54 -7.90 12.19
C VAL A 183 -7.53 -6.76 12.17
N TYR A 184 -7.60 -6.05 13.30
CA TYR A 184 -8.46 -4.89 13.48
C TYR A 184 -7.64 -3.74 14.11
N ILE A 185 -7.28 -2.75 13.30
CA ILE A 185 -6.57 -1.54 13.74
C ILE A 185 -7.59 -0.41 13.89
N GLY A 186 -7.67 0.22 15.06
CA GLY A 186 -8.68 1.24 15.33
C GLY A 186 -10.03 0.63 15.74
N GLY A 187 -9.99 -0.30 16.69
CA GLY A 187 -11.18 -0.83 17.37
C GLY A 187 -11.66 -2.19 16.87
N GLY A 188 -12.44 -2.86 17.72
CA GLY A 188 -13.17 -4.10 17.44
C GLY A 188 -14.63 -3.96 17.87
N SER A 189 -15.48 -4.96 17.63
CA SER A 189 -16.93 -4.89 17.87
C SER A 189 -17.27 -4.45 19.30
N GLY A 190 -18.10 -3.40 19.45
CA GLY A 190 -18.55 -2.88 20.75
C GLY A 190 -17.64 -1.82 21.39
N ALA A 191 -16.84 -1.12 20.58
CA ALA A 191 -15.98 0.00 20.99
C ALA A 191 -16.59 1.38 20.64
N SER A 192 -17.91 1.51 20.61
CA SER A 192 -18.58 2.79 20.33
C SER A 192 -18.32 3.80 21.47
N GLY A 193 -17.92 5.02 21.10
CA GLY A 193 -17.91 6.17 22.02
C GLY A 193 -16.54 6.62 22.54
N CYS A 194 -15.42 6.00 22.13
CA CYS A 194 -14.10 6.50 22.48
C CYS A 194 -13.49 7.35 21.36
N THR A 195 -13.57 8.67 21.47
CA THR A 195 -13.06 9.62 20.46
C THR A 195 -11.54 9.80 20.46
N SER A 196 -10.86 9.33 21.50
CA SER A 196 -9.39 9.43 21.67
C SER A 196 -8.67 8.09 21.57
N CYS A 197 -9.41 7.00 21.34
CA CYS A 197 -8.86 5.69 21.07
C CYS A 197 -8.36 5.61 19.63
N ASN A 198 -7.23 4.95 19.43
CA ASN A 198 -6.68 4.74 18.10
C ASN A 198 -5.74 3.54 18.08
N GLY A 199 -5.70 2.88 16.93
CA GLY A 199 -4.69 1.86 16.64
C GLY A 199 -3.63 2.45 15.73
N HIS A 200 -2.36 2.28 16.10
CA HIS A 200 -1.24 2.72 15.26
C HIS A 200 -0.26 1.57 15.07
N VAL A 201 -0.04 1.19 13.81
CA VAL A 201 0.91 0.14 13.43
C VAL A 201 1.96 0.74 12.52
N THR A 202 3.22 0.50 12.85
CA THR A 202 4.37 0.90 12.04
C THR A 202 5.17 -0.32 11.66
N VAL A 203 5.39 -0.53 10.37
CA VAL A 203 6.18 -1.65 9.82
C VAL A 203 7.33 -1.06 9.03
N THR A 204 8.55 -1.14 9.58
CA THR A 204 9.71 -0.40 9.06
C THR A 204 10.93 -1.28 8.81
N GLY A 205 11.75 -0.88 7.84
CA GLY A 205 13.06 -1.46 7.60
C GLY A 205 13.05 -2.69 6.71
N SER A 206 14.16 -2.88 5.99
CA SER A 206 14.35 -4.00 5.08
C SER A 206 14.23 -5.34 5.81
N ALA A 207 13.71 -6.35 5.12
CA ALA A 207 13.45 -7.70 5.64
C ALA A 207 12.40 -7.80 6.77
N THR A 208 11.86 -6.67 7.26
CA THR A 208 10.68 -6.70 8.15
C THR A 208 9.47 -7.16 7.35
N ARG A 209 8.73 -8.14 7.86
CA ARG A 209 7.60 -8.76 7.17
C ARG A 209 6.36 -8.89 8.06
N TRP A 210 5.21 -8.57 7.52
CA TRP A 210 3.92 -8.90 8.12
C TRP A 210 3.07 -9.71 7.14
N VAL A 211 2.56 -10.85 7.57
CA VAL A 211 1.58 -11.66 6.82
C VAL A 211 0.29 -11.78 7.63
N SER A 212 -0.81 -11.31 7.06
CA SER A 212 -2.17 -11.50 7.58
C SER A 212 -3.02 -12.31 6.61
N THR A 213 -3.63 -13.40 7.06
CA THR A 213 -4.35 -14.34 6.17
C THR A 213 -5.87 -14.25 6.23
N GLY A 214 -6.44 -13.66 7.28
CA GLY A 214 -7.87 -13.47 7.50
C GLY A 214 -8.33 -12.05 7.18
N GLU A 215 -9.41 -11.59 7.82
CA GLU A 215 -9.92 -10.22 7.64
C GLU A 215 -8.86 -9.20 8.07
N PHE A 216 -8.63 -8.17 7.25
CA PHE A 216 -7.73 -7.07 7.58
C PHE A 216 -8.47 -5.73 7.53
N ALA A 217 -8.67 -5.11 8.69
CA ALA A 217 -9.42 -3.87 8.79
C ALA A 217 -8.61 -2.75 9.45
N VAL A 218 -8.51 -1.61 8.77
CA VAL A 218 -7.95 -0.36 9.28
C VAL A 218 -9.06 0.67 9.39
N GLY A 219 -9.42 0.99 10.63
CA GLY A 219 -10.64 1.72 10.93
C GLY A 219 -11.82 0.77 11.06
N VAL A 220 -12.29 0.55 12.29
CA VAL A 220 -13.54 -0.19 12.52
C VAL A 220 -14.51 0.66 13.30
N ASN A 221 -14.12 1.04 14.52
CA ASN A 221 -14.92 1.88 15.42
C ASN A 221 -14.14 3.11 15.92
N SER A 222 -12.86 3.20 15.59
CA SER A 222 -11.95 4.29 15.94
C SER A 222 -10.93 4.46 14.82
N PRO A 223 -10.21 5.58 14.75
CA PRO A 223 -9.17 5.78 13.75
C PRO A 223 -8.10 4.68 13.80
N GLY A 224 -7.87 4.02 12.67
CA GLY A 224 -6.75 3.12 12.46
C GLY A 224 -5.65 3.77 11.62
N THR A 225 -4.40 3.48 11.94
CA THR A 225 -3.25 3.90 11.11
C THR A 225 -2.31 2.74 10.89
N LEU A 226 -1.92 2.54 9.63
CA LEU A 226 -0.84 1.64 9.23
C LEU A 226 0.18 2.40 8.38
N ASP A 227 1.42 2.46 8.86
CA ASP A 227 2.53 3.07 8.12
C ASP A 227 3.56 1.99 7.76
N ILE A 228 3.81 1.82 6.46
CA ILE A 228 4.73 0.84 5.89
C ILE A 228 5.89 1.59 5.24
N GLU A 229 7.11 1.35 5.74
CA GLU A 229 8.31 2.02 5.25
C GLU A 229 9.46 1.04 5.03
N ARG A 230 9.81 0.79 3.76
CA ARG A 230 10.88 -0.14 3.36
C ARG A 230 10.68 -1.59 3.83
N ALA A 231 9.43 -1.97 4.11
CA ALA A 231 9.04 -3.28 4.64
C ALA A 231 7.97 -3.96 3.77
N GLN A 232 7.73 -5.25 4.00
CA GLN A 232 6.74 -6.03 3.23
C GLN A 232 5.53 -6.38 4.08
N VAL A 233 4.34 -6.02 3.62
CA VAL A 233 3.07 -6.39 4.25
C VAL A 233 2.22 -7.15 3.24
N PHE A 234 1.67 -8.27 3.67
CA PHE A 234 0.76 -9.10 2.89
C PHE A 234 -0.57 -9.24 3.63
N THR A 235 -1.68 -8.97 2.94
CA THR A 235 -3.04 -9.05 3.49
C THR A 235 -3.97 -9.78 2.52
N ASN A 236 -5.15 -10.15 3.03
CA ASN A 236 -6.24 -10.71 2.24
C ASN A 236 -7.52 -9.92 2.54
N ASN A 237 -8.28 -9.54 1.50
CA ASN A 237 -9.55 -8.83 1.59
C ASN A 237 -9.52 -7.61 2.54
N ALA A 238 -8.53 -6.72 2.38
CA ALA A 238 -8.36 -5.58 3.25
C ALA A 238 -9.46 -4.53 3.09
N ARG A 239 -9.81 -3.87 4.20
CA ARG A 239 -10.67 -2.67 4.20
C ARG A 239 -10.04 -1.53 4.99
N ILE A 240 -10.06 -0.35 4.42
CA ILE A 240 -9.64 0.90 5.07
C ILE A 240 -10.85 1.81 5.11
N GLY A 241 -11.31 2.20 6.29
CA GLY A 241 -12.35 3.21 6.36
C GLY A 241 -13.05 3.25 7.70
N HIS A 242 -13.77 4.34 7.94
CA HIS A 242 -14.65 4.47 9.09
C HIS A 242 -16.01 5.00 8.65
N ARG A 243 -17.08 4.74 9.42
CA ARG A 243 -18.43 5.19 9.09
C ARG A 243 -18.75 6.64 9.49
N ASP A 244 -17.95 7.22 10.37
CA ASP A 244 -18.06 8.60 10.85
C ASP A 244 -17.10 9.51 10.08
N ILE A 245 -17.63 10.61 9.53
CA ILE A 245 -16.91 11.60 8.74
C ILE A 245 -15.77 12.31 9.50
N LEU A 246 -15.83 12.34 10.83
CA LEU A 246 -14.81 13.00 11.66
C LEU A 246 -13.62 12.10 11.97
N MET A 247 -13.72 10.80 11.69
CA MET A 247 -12.69 9.82 11.99
C MET A 247 -12.05 9.33 10.69
N ARG A 248 -10.73 9.56 10.57
CA ARG A 248 -9.96 9.22 9.38
C ARG A 248 -9.05 8.05 9.67
N SER A 249 -9.26 6.96 8.94
CA SER A 249 -8.33 5.83 8.94
C SER A 249 -7.42 5.94 7.75
N LYS A 250 -6.12 5.73 7.98
CA LYS A 250 -5.10 5.98 6.97
C LYS A 250 -4.11 4.84 6.86
N VAL A 251 -3.69 4.57 5.64
CA VAL A 251 -2.60 3.65 5.34
C VAL A 251 -1.60 4.36 4.43
N SER A 252 -0.31 4.21 4.73
CA SER A 252 0.77 4.70 3.89
C SER A 252 1.75 3.59 3.55
N VAL A 253 2.21 3.55 2.29
CA VAL A 253 3.29 2.68 1.84
C VAL A 253 4.34 3.50 1.12
N ARG A 254 5.60 3.41 1.56
CA ARG A 254 6.71 4.21 1.04
C ARG A 254 8.07 3.54 1.23
N GLY A 255 9.08 4.14 0.61
CA GLY A 255 10.48 3.79 0.75
C GLY A 255 10.87 2.56 -0.06
N TRP A 256 12.13 2.52 -0.49
CA TRP A 256 12.65 1.47 -1.36
C TRP A 256 12.41 0.05 -0.82
N GLY A 257 11.78 -0.81 -1.64
CA GLY A 257 11.37 -2.16 -1.26
C GLY A 257 10.15 -2.23 -0.33
N GLY A 258 9.54 -1.08 -0.01
CA GLY A 258 8.30 -0.98 0.73
C GLY A 258 7.14 -1.45 -0.14
N THR A 259 6.53 -2.56 0.23
CA THR A 259 5.45 -3.16 -0.56
C THR A 259 4.29 -3.56 0.34
N TRP A 260 3.08 -3.18 -0.07
CA TRP A 260 1.85 -3.76 0.44
C TRP A 260 1.18 -4.56 -0.66
N THR A 261 1.03 -5.88 -0.45
CA THR A 261 0.29 -6.77 -1.33
C THR A 261 -1.02 -7.17 -0.66
N ASN A 262 -2.15 -6.85 -1.29
CA ASN A 262 -3.46 -7.33 -0.88
C ASN A 262 -4.00 -8.32 -1.93
N GLN A 263 -4.25 -9.55 -1.51
CA GLN A 263 -4.96 -10.53 -2.34
C GLN A 263 -6.47 -10.40 -2.17
N GLY A 264 -7.24 -10.69 -3.22
CA GLY A 264 -8.66 -10.44 -3.26
C GLY A 264 -8.98 -8.94 -3.23
N LEU A 265 -10.13 -8.61 -2.65
CA LEU A 265 -10.70 -7.27 -2.77
C LEU A 265 -10.14 -6.29 -1.72
N LEU A 266 -9.55 -5.19 -2.18
CA LEU A 266 -9.25 -4.02 -1.35
C LEU A 266 -10.43 -3.05 -1.36
N ARG A 267 -10.94 -2.66 -0.19
CA ARG A 267 -11.94 -1.58 -0.05
C ARG A 267 -11.35 -0.35 0.63
N VAL A 268 -11.51 0.83 0.05
CA VAL A 268 -11.05 2.10 0.63
C VAL A 268 -12.23 3.08 0.77
N GLY A 269 -12.40 3.62 1.96
CA GLY A 269 -13.53 4.48 2.33
C GLY A 269 -14.76 3.69 2.77
N ALA A 270 -15.83 4.42 3.05
CA ALA A 270 -17.14 3.87 3.40
C ALA A 270 -18.25 4.79 2.86
N ALA A 271 -19.47 4.27 2.77
CA ALA A 271 -20.62 4.98 2.24
C ALA A 271 -20.86 6.38 2.83
N SER A 272 -20.44 6.60 4.08
CA SER A 272 -20.58 7.86 4.83
C SER A 272 -19.33 8.26 5.63
N GLY A 273 -18.15 7.75 5.28
CA GLY A 273 -16.95 8.10 6.04
C GLY A 273 -15.64 7.80 5.33
N TYR A 274 -14.54 8.05 6.04
CA TYR A 274 -13.25 8.33 5.41
C TYR A 274 -12.31 7.14 5.47
N GLY A 275 -11.58 6.93 4.37
CA GLY A 275 -10.50 5.97 4.25
C GLY A 275 -9.45 6.54 3.30
N GLU A 276 -8.21 6.65 3.78
CA GLU A 276 -7.12 7.26 3.04
C GLU A 276 -6.03 6.22 2.78
N LEU A 277 -5.63 6.04 1.52
CA LEU A 277 -4.47 5.23 1.15
C LEU A 277 -3.50 6.07 0.32
N THR A 278 -2.26 6.18 0.80
CA THR A 278 -1.19 6.90 0.09
C THR A 278 -0.06 5.95 -0.28
N VAL A 279 0.28 5.93 -1.58
CA VAL A 279 1.52 5.37 -2.09
C VAL A 279 2.50 6.52 -2.27
N GLY A 280 3.52 6.58 -1.41
CA GLY A 280 4.55 7.61 -1.42
C GLY A 280 5.83 7.16 -2.11
N ALA A 281 6.89 7.98 -2.02
CA ALA A 281 8.11 7.78 -2.80
C ALA A 281 8.66 6.34 -2.68
N TYR A 282 8.93 5.70 -3.82
CA TYR A 282 9.44 4.32 -3.93
C TYR A 282 8.55 3.23 -3.30
N GLY A 283 7.34 3.56 -2.86
CA GLY A 283 6.38 2.60 -2.32
C GLY A 283 5.66 1.86 -3.44
N THR A 284 5.32 0.60 -3.19
CA THR A 284 4.52 -0.21 -4.13
C THR A 284 3.28 -0.76 -3.45
N LEU A 285 2.11 -0.48 -4.03
CA LEU A 285 0.85 -1.14 -3.72
C LEU A 285 0.56 -2.18 -4.80
N VAL A 286 0.27 -3.42 -4.40
CA VAL A 286 -0.15 -4.50 -5.31
C VAL A 286 -1.50 -5.01 -4.86
N THR A 287 -2.48 -4.99 -5.76
CA THR A 287 -3.87 -5.38 -5.49
C THR A 287 -4.42 -6.25 -6.61
N GLU A 288 -5.46 -7.03 -6.31
CA GLU A 288 -6.21 -7.78 -7.30
C GLU A 288 -7.42 -6.96 -7.77
N ASP A 289 -8.44 -6.83 -6.94
CA ASP A 289 -9.58 -5.94 -7.18
C ASP A 289 -9.60 -4.80 -6.17
N THR A 290 -10.09 -3.62 -6.57
CA THR A 290 -10.20 -2.47 -5.69
C THR A 290 -11.56 -1.77 -5.81
N GLU A 291 -12.19 -1.49 -4.67
CA GLU A 291 -13.35 -0.62 -4.57
C GLU A 291 -13.01 0.63 -3.76
N ILE A 292 -13.33 1.80 -4.28
CA ILE A 292 -13.24 3.07 -3.56
C ILE A 292 -14.65 3.58 -3.29
N HIS A 293 -15.02 3.69 -2.02
CA HIS A 293 -16.31 4.20 -1.57
C HIS A 293 -16.12 5.62 -1.05
N SER A 294 -16.56 6.60 -1.81
CA SER A 294 -16.32 8.02 -1.52
C SER A 294 -17.61 8.83 -1.50
N GLU A 295 -17.92 9.40 -0.34
CA GLU A 295 -18.87 10.49 -0.20
C GLU A 295 -18.09 11.79 0.05
N LEU A 296 -18.35 12.84 -0.73
CA LEU A 296 -17.71 14.15 -0.66
C LEU A 296 -16.17 14.12 -0.75
N GLY A 297 -15.58 13.08 -1.35
CA GLY A 297 -14.12 12.89 -1.42
C GLY A 297 -13.50 12.19 -0.20
N GLY A 298 -14.31 11.56 0.66
CA GLY A 298 -13.81 10.95 1.90
C GLY A 298 -13.05 9.63 1.73
N GLY A 299 -13.32 8.89 0.65
CA GLY A 299 -12.57 7.69 0.27
C GLY A 299 -11.61 8.02 -0.85
N PHE A 300 -10.30 7.85 -0.62
CA PHE A 300 -9.34 8.09 -1.68
C PHE A 300 -8.09 7.20 -1.62
N ILE A 301 -7.60 6.88 -2.81
CA ILE A 301 -6.28 6.30 -3.07
C ILE A 301 -5.49 7.34 -3.86
N ARG A 302 -4.27 7.64 -3.41
CA ARG A 302 -3.35 8.50 -4.16
C ARG A 302 -1.99 7.85 -4.31
N ALA A 303 -1.47 7.88 -5.53
CA ALA A 303 -0.07 7.66 -5.83
C ALA A 303 0.49 9.00 -6.28
N ASN A 304 1.31 9.65 -5.44
CA ASN A 304 1.56 11.09 -5.57
C ASN A 304 2.98 11.52 -5.19
N ASP A 305 3.95 10.69 -5.55
CA ASP A 305 5.35 10.91 -5.23
C ASP A 305 6.25 10.09 -6.17
N VAL A 306 7.53 10.44 -6.21
CA VAL A 306 8.50 9.89 -7.17
C VAL A 306 8.62 8.37 -7.04
N TYR A 307 8.47 7.65 -8.15
CA TYR A 307 8.50 6.18 -8.19
C TYR A 307 7.48 5.51 -7.26
N ALA A 308 6.40 6.19 -6.87
CA ALA A 308 5.25 5.53 -6.28
C ALA A 308 4.62 4.64 -7.35
N SER A 309 4.30 3.39 -7.01
CA SER A 309 3.68 2.46 -7.96
C SER A 309 2.45 1.78 -7.38
N TRP A 310 1.34 1.79 -8.11
CA TRP A 310 0.18 0.97 -7.83
C TRP A 310 -0.09 0.02 -8.99
N LEU A 311 -0.02 -1.29 -8.70
CA LEU A 311 -0.27 -2.36 -9.65
C LEU A 311 -1.54 -3.12 -9.25
N ASN A 312 -2.65 -2.87 -9.95
CA ASN A 312 -3.92 -3.55 -9.76
C ASN A 312 -4.16 -4.53 -10.91
N SER A 313 -4.24 -5.84 -10.66
CA SER A 313 -4.38 -6.81 -11.75
C SER A 313 -5.80 -6.96 -12.31
N GLY A 314 -6.82 -6.68 -11.50
CA GLY A 314 -8.25 -6.81 -11.82
C GLY A 314 -8.93 -5.45 -11.98
N ASP A 315 -10.17 -5.36 -11.51
CA ASP A 315 -11.01 -4.16 -11.69
C ASP A 315 -10.80 -3.12 -10.58
N VAL A 316 -10.99 -1.85 -10.93
CA VAL A 316 -11.07 -0.73 -9.99
C VAL A 316 -12.42 -0.05 -10.16
N THR A 317 -13.28 -0.13 -9.15
CA THR A 317 -14.59 0.56 -9.15
C THR A 317 -14.63 1.68 -8.12
N ILE A 318 -15.02 2.87 -8.55
CA ILE A 318 -15.17 4.05 -7.69
C ILE A 318 -16.66 4.35 -7.53
N PHE A 319 -17.17 4.16 -6.31
CA PHE A 319 -18.52 4.56 -5.91
C PHE A 319 -18.45 5.97 -5.31
N ALA A 320 -18.61 6.98 -6.16
CA ALA A 320 -18.53 8.39 -5.78
C ALA A 320 -19.91 9.03 -5.56
N ARG A 321 -20.02 9.90 -4.55
CA ARG A 321 -21.20 10.74 -4.29
C ARG A 321 -20.81 12.15 -3.91
N GLY A 322 -21.17 13.14 -4.74
CA GLY A 322 -20.97 14.56 -4.45
C GLY A 322 -19.51 14.95 -4.21
N ASN A 323 -18.56 14.26 -4.85
CA ASN A 323 -17.14 14.44 -4.59
C ASN A 323 -16.72 15.91 -4.80
N ALA A 324 -16.02 16.47 -3.80
CA ALA A 324 -15.36 17.78 -3.89
C ALA A 324 -13.83 17.64 -4.14
N SER A 325 -13.34 16.40 -4.22
CA SER A 325 -11.95 16.03 -4.44
C SER A 325 -11.91 14.63 -5.06
N PRO A 326 -10.86 14.31 -5.84
CA PRO A 326 -10.76 13.02 -6.49
C PRO A 326 -10.58 11.88 -5.49
N SER A 327 -11.23 10.75 -5.81
CA SER A 327 -11.10 9.48 -5.12
C SER A 327 -9.89 8.68 -5.61
N LEU A 328 -9.44 8.93 -6.84
CA LEU A 328 -8.18 8.44 -7.37
C LEU A 328 -7.34 9.62 -7.88
N LEU A 329 -6.15 9.80 -7.31
CA LEU A 329 -5.16 10.77 -7.78
C LEU A 329 -3.87 10.07 -8.21
N VAL A 330 -3.41 10.39 -9.43
CA VAL A 330 -2.10 10.01 -9.97
C VAL A 330 -1.32 11.29 -10.26
N ASP A 331 -0.18 11.47 -9.58
CA ASP A 331 0.56 12.73 -9.55
C ASP A 331 2.07 12.48 -9.28
N LYS A 332 2.92 13.46 -9.60
CA LYS A 332 4.37 13.48 -9.34
C LYS A 332 5.13 12.23 -9.82
N ASP A 333 5.01 11.92 -11.10
CA ASP A 333 5.64 10.80 -11.79
C ASP A 333 5.29 9.43 -11.17
N ALA A 334 4.16 9.34 -10.48
CA ALA A 334 3.66 8.08 -9.98
C ALA A 334 3.15 7.20 -11.13
N PHE A 335 3.35 5.88 -11.01
CA PHE A 335 2.89 4.89 -11.98
C PHE A 335 1.71 4.11 -11.43
N VAL A 336 0.58 4.11 -12.15
CA VAL A 336 -0.60 3.31 -11.83
C VAL A 336 -0.95 2.43 -13.02
N SER A 337 -1.01 1.12 -12.80
CA SER A 337 -1.42 0.13 -13.80
C SER A 337 -2.65 -0.63 -13.31
N ILE A 338 -3.70 -0.64 -14.13
CA ILE A 338 -4.96 -1.32 -13.89
C ILE A 338 -5.17 -2.34 -15.03
N GLY A 339 -4.99 -3.62 -14.72
CA GLY A 339 -5.12 -4.69 -15.69
C GLY A 339 -6.56 -4.91 -16.19
N GLY A 340 -7.56 -4.61 -15.36
CA GLY A 340 -8.98 -4.70 -15.68
C GLY A 340 -9.63 -3.37 -16.05
N LEU A 341 -10.91 -3.23 -15.71
CA LEU A 341 -11.70 -2.02 -15.94
C LEU A 341 -11.52 -1.03 -14.79
N LEU A 342 -11.21 0.23 -15.13
CA LEU A 342 -11.40 1.36 -14.23
C LEU A 342 -12.77 1.98 -14.49
N ARG A 343 -13.70 1.80 -13.55
CA ARG A 343 -15.05 2.37 -13.63
C ARG A 343 -15.26 3.43 -12.55
N ALA A 344 -15.65 4.63 -12.96
CA ALA A 344 -16.25 5.59 -12.05
C ALA A 344 -17.78 5.47 -12.15
N ALA A 345 -18.40 4.99 -11.07
CA ALA A 345 -19.83 4.75 -10.97
C ALA A 345 -20.45 5.78 -10.01
N PRO A 346 -20.76 7.00 -10.48
CA PRO A 346 -21.40 8.00 -9.65
C PRO A 346 -22.77 7.46 -9.21
N VAL A 347 -23.01 7.50 -7.90
CA VAL A 347 -24.28 7.06 -7.35
C VAL A 347 -25.21 8.26 -7.29
N VAL A 348 -26.41 8.13 -7.89
CA VAL A 348 -27.45 9.18 -7.90
C VAL A 348 -27.58 9.79 -6.49
N SER A 349 -27.36 11.10 -6.40
CA SER A 349 -27.28 11.85 -5.15
C SER A 349 -28.01 13.18 -5.27
N THR A 350 -28.51 13.69 -4.15
CA THR A 350 -29.09 15.04 -4.05
C THR A 350 -28.01 16.12 -3.98
N TYR A 351 -26.74 15.75 -3.79
CA TYR A 351 -25.62 16.68 -3.79
C TYR A 351 -25.17 16.96 -5.23
N PRO A 352 -24.92 18.22 -5.60
CA PRO A 352 -24.28 18.52 -6.88
C PRO A 352 -22.92 17.83 -6.93
N TYR A 353 -22.56 17.29 -8.09
CA TYR A 353 -21.24 16.76 -8.32
C TYR A 353 -20.26 17.94 -8.44
N LEU A 354 -19.25 18.02 -7.57
CA LEU A 354 -18.40 19.22 -7.43
C LEU A 354 -16.99 19.06 -8.01
N GLY A 355 -16.59 17.85 -8.38
CA GLY A 355 -15.28 17.57 -8.95
C GLY A 355 -15.14 16.11 -9.38
N PRO A 356 -14.09 15.79 -10.15
CA PRO A 356 -13.90 14.48 -10.76
C PRO A 356 -13.62 13.40 -9.71
N SER A 357 -14.03 12.15 -9.98
CA SER A 357 -13.64 10.94 -9.25
C SER A 357 -12.18 10.60 -9.47
N VAL A 358 -11.71 10.76 -10.71
CA VAL A 358 -10.37 10.37 -11.14
C VAL A 358 -9.64 11.59 -11.65
N ARG A 359 -8.43 11.82 -11.15
CA ARG A 359 -7.56 12.88 -11.64
C ARG A 359 -6.18 12.33 -11.97
N LEU A 360 -5.75 12.58 -13.20
CA LEU A 360 -4.39 12.36 -13.67
C LEU A 360 -3.72 13.74 -13.80
N ALA A 361 -2.79 14.04 -12.90
CA ALA A 361 -2.17 15.36 -12.79
C ALA A 361 -0.79 15.44 -13.43
N ASP A 362 0.09 14.48 -13.12
CA ASP A 362 1.49 14.52 -13.53
C ASP A 362 2.15 13.14 -13.37
N GLY A 363 1.45 12.06 -13.71
CA GLY A 363 1.99 10.69 -13.61
C GLY A 363 1.52 9.81 -14.76
N ASP A 364 1.74 8.51 -14.65
CA ASP A 364 1.38 7.52 -15.66
C ASP A 364 0.18 6.68 -15.20
N LEU A 365 -0.90 6.71 -15.97
CA LEU A 365 -2.06 5.84 -15.79
C LEU A 365 -2.21 4.90 -16.99
N VAL A 366 -2.03 3.61 -16.73
CA VAL A 366 -2.26 2.53 -17.71
C VAL A 366 -3.51 1.77 -17.30
N ALA A 367 -4.49 1.62 -18.19
CA ALA A 367 -5.70 0.84 -17.91
C ALA A 367 -6.20 0.08 -19.13
N GLY A 368 -6.62 -1.18 -18.95
CA GLY A 368 -7.20 -1.97 -20.03
C GLY A 368 -8.44 -1.31 -20.64
N ALA A 369 -9.34 -0.84 -19.77
CA ALA A 369 -10.51 -0.06 -20.15
C ALA A 369 -10.84 1.00 -19.08
N MET A 370 -11.48 2.09 -19.50
CA MET A 370 -12.05 3.10 -18.63
C MET A 370 -13.51 3.37 -18.98
N GLU A 371 -14.37 3.44 -17.96
CA GLU A 371 -15.77 3.85 -18.08
C GLU A 371 -16.03 4.97 -17.06
N VAL A 372 -16.27 6.19 -17.55
CA VAL A 372 -16.50 7.36 -16.70
C VAL A 372 -17.63 8.21 -17.28
N GLU A 373 -18.39 8.87 -16.40
CA GLU A 373 -19.37 9.87 -16.84
C GLU A 373 -18.67 11.18 -17.23
N GLU A 374 -19.38 12.01 -18.01
CA GLU A 374 -18.89 13.32 -18.44
C GLU A 374 -18.45 14.17 -17.23
N GLY A 375 -17.21 14.66 -17.26
CA GLY A 375 -16.62 15.47 -16.20
C GLY A 375 -16.13 14.69 -14.97
N ASP A 376 -16.24 13.36 -14.95
CA ASP A 376 -15.79 12.55 -13.81
C ASP A 376 -14.31 12.14 -13.88
N PHE A 377 -13.67 12.39 -15.03
CA PHE A 377 -12.24 12.25 -15.24
C PHE A 377 -11.61 13.60 -15.59
N ASP A 378 -10.61 14.01 -14.82
CA ASP A 378 -9.79 15.20 -15.07
C ASP A 378 -8.40 14.77 -15.56
N PHE A 379 -8.19 14.94 -16.87
CA PHE A 379 -6.91 14.73 -17.53
C PHE A 379 -6.12 16.05 -17.55
N ALA A 380 -5.52 16.39 -16.41
CA ALA A 380 -4.84 17.67 -16.23
C ALA A 380 -3.39 17.65 -16.78
N GLY A 381 -2.73 16.50 -16.73
CA GLY A 381 -1.36 16.32 -17.21
C GLY A 381 -0.97 14.84 -17.15
N GLY A 382 0.33 14.54 -17.17
CA GLY A 382 0.83 13.16 -17.17
C GLY A 382 0.50 12.37 -18.44
N ARG A 383 0.71 11.05 -18.41
CA ARG A 383 0.49 10.14 -19.54
C ARG A 383 -0.66 9.18 -19.26
N LEU A 384 -1.59 9.09 -20.20
CA LEU A 384 -2.68 8.13 -20.20
C LEU A 384 -2.46 7.11 -21.31
N ALA A 385 -2.36 5.83 -20.98
CA ALA A 385 -2.32 4.74 -21.95
C ALA A 385 -3.48 3.76 -21.69
N ILE A 386 -4.39 3.65 -22.65
CA ILE A 386 -5.63 2.90 -22.46
C ILE A 386 -6.06 2.12 -23.70
N GLY A 387 -6.67 0.95 -23.50
CA GLY A 387 -7.21 0.14 -24.59
C GLY A 387 -8.56 0.66 -25.08
N SER A 388 -9.49 0.94 -24.16
CA SER A 388 -10.78 1.56 -24.49
C SER A 388 -11.24 2.58 -23.47
N PHE A 389 -11.90 3.64 -23.93
CA PHE A 389 -12.53 4.66 -23.10
C PHE A 389 -14.00 4.78 -23.46
N VAL A 390 -14.91 4.72 -22.50
CA VAL A 390 -16.34 4.97 -22.71
C VAL A 390 -16.69 6.30 -22.05
N GLY A 391 -17.24 7.21 -22.86
CA GLY A 391 -17.48 8.60 -22.49
C GLY A 391 -16.64 9.57 -23.34
N ASP A 392 -16.84 10.87 -23.13
CA ASP A 392 -16.06 11.90 -23.82
C ASP A 392 -14.71 12.11 -23.13
N LEU A 393 -13.62 12.00 -23.88
CA LEU A 393 -12.26 12.19 -23.39
C LEU A 393 -11.75 13.59 -23.76
N ALA A 394 -11.49 14.40 -22.75
CA ALA A 394 -10.99 15.76 -22.91
C ALA A 394 -9.55 15.89 -22.37
N ASN A 395 -8.58 16.06 -23.28
CA ASN A 395 -7.19 16.36 -22.97
C ASN A 395 -6.92 17.84 -23.31
N LEU A 396 -7.42 18.75 -22.47
CA LEU A 396 -7.45 20.19 -22.76
C LEU A 396 -6.32 20.99 -22.07
N GLN A 397 -5.54 20.33 -21.22
CA GLN A 397 -4.49 20.96 -20.41
C GLN A 397 -3.12 20.54 -20.94
N ALA A 398 -2.40 19.69 -20.22
CA ALA A 398 -1.01 19.31 -20.54
C ALA A 398 -0.80 17.79 -20.53
N GLY A 399 -1.82 17.00 -20.86
CA GLY A 399 -1.73 15.54 -20.86
C GLY A 399 -1.15 14.97 -22.15
N GLU A 400 -0.57 13.77 -22.05
CA GLU A 400 -0.16 12.93 -23.17
C GLU A 400 -1.09 11.72 -23.29
N LEU A 401 -1.90 11.64 -24.35
CA LEU A 401 -2.59 10.40 -24.69
C LEU A 401 -1.62 9.50 -25.48
N ALA A 402 -1.21 8.39 -24.89
CA ALA A 402 -0.29 7.44 -25.49
C ALA A 402 -1.06 6.25 -26.11
N VAL A 403 -0.82 6.02 -27.40
CA VAL A 403 -1.51 5.02 -28.22
C VAL A 403 -0.48 4.11 -28.88
N GLY A 404 -0.73 2.80 -28.93
CA GLY A 404 0.16 1.86 -29.64
C GLY A 404 1.38 1.39 -28.82
N GLU A 405 1.44 1.70 -27.52
CA GLU A 405 2.51 1.24 -26.61
C GLU A 405 2.06 0.09 -25.72
N GLU A 406 1.29 0.40 -24.66
CA GLU A 406 0.76 -0.60 -23.71
C GLU A 406 -0.39 -1.42 -24.32
N HIS A 407 -1.10 -0.79 -25.26
CA HIS A 407 -2.20 -1.36 -26.02
C HIS A 407 -1.94 -1.13 -27.50
N ALA A 408 -2.26 -2.11 -28.34
CA ALA A 408 -2.03 -2.01 -29.78
C ALA A 408 -2.79 -0.84 -30.44
N SER A 409 -3.91 -0.44 -29.85
CA SER A 409 -4.76 0.67 -30.28
C SER A 409 -5.58 1.19 -29.11
N THR A 410 -6.14 2.38 -29.25
CA THR A 410 -7.09 2.99 -28.32
C THR A 410 -8.42 3.24 -29.01
N THR A 411 -9.51 2.79 -28.41
CA THR A 411 -10.89 3.09 -28.87
C THR A 411 -11.59 4.01 -27.89
N ILE A 412 -12.15 5.12 -28.36
CA ILE A 412 -12.95 6.05 -27.58
C ILE A 412 -14.41 5.94 -28.06
N VAL A 413 -15.26 5.35 -27.21
CA VAL A 413 -16.71 5.29 -27.40
C VAL A 413 -17.32 6.58 -26.86
N GLY A 414 -17.17 7.62 -27.66
CA GLY A 414 -17.49 9.02 -27.32
C GLY A 414 -16.67 9.95 -28.20
N SER A 415 -16.61 11.22 -27.83
CA SER A 415 -15.81 12.23 -28.52
C SER A 415 -14.42 12.37 -27.89
N TYR A 416 -13.44 12.81 -28.68
CA TYR A 416 -12.11 13.16 -28.20
C TYR A 416 -11.81 14.63 -28.51
N SER A 417 -11.33 15.35 -27.49
CA SER A 417 -10.87 16.73 -27.66
C SER A 417 -9.46 16.91 -27.11
N GLN A 418 -8.59 17.47 -27.94
CA GLN A 418 -7.23 17.85 -27.57
C GLN A 418 -7.08 19.37 -27.58
N GLY A 419 -6.45 19.92 -26.53
CA GLY A 419 -6.12 21.33 -26.39
C GLY A 419 -4.69 21.68 -26.80
N PRO A 420 -4.35 22.98 -26.85
CA PRO A 420 -3.07 23.46 -27.39
C PRO A 420 -1.83 23.07 -26.57
N GLY A 421 -1.99 22.75 -25.28
CA GLY A 421 -0.89 22.30 -24.41
C GLY A 421 -0.70 20.79 -24.36
N SER A 422 -1.52 20.05 -25.09
CA SER A 422 -1.67 18.59 -24.98
C SER A 422 -1.06 17.85 -26.17
N THR A 423 -0.71 16.58 -25.95
CA THR A 423 -0.02 15.75 -26.94
C THR A 423 -0.77 14.44 -27.17
N LEU A 424 -0.89 14.05 -28.43
CA LEU A 424 -1.27 12.71 -28.84
C LEU A 424 0.00 12.03 -29.33
N ARG A 425 0.44 10.99 -28.60
CA ARG A 425 1.63 10.22 -28.94
C ARG A 425 1.24 8.85 -29.46
N ILE A 426 1.56 8.57 -30.72
CA ILE A 426 1.23 7.31 -31.39
C ILE A 426 2.53 6.55 -31.68
N THR A 427 2.65 5.38 -31.06
CA THR A 427 3.75 4.45 -31.29
C THR A 427 3.36 3.42 -32.33
N VAL A 428 4.21 3.25 -33.34
CA VAL A 428 3.89 2.48 -34.55
C VAL A 428 4.87 1.33 -34.73
N GLY A 429 4.33 0.10 -34.84
CA GLY A 429 5.11 -1.11 -35.11
C GLY A 429 5.32 -1.44 -36.59
N GLY A 430 4.63 -0.74 -37.50
CA GLY A 430 4.68 -0.96 -38.95
C GLY A 430 3.45 -0.37 -39.64
N SER A 431 3.20 -0.75 -40.89
CA SER A 431 1.98 -0.36 -41.61
C SER A 431 0.72 -0.80 -40.84
N SER A 432 -0.29 0.05 -40.80
CA SER A 432 -1.55 -0.24 -40.12
C SER A 432 -2.74 0.12 -41.02
N PRO A 433 -3.54 -0.86 -41.47
CA PRO A 433 -4.74 -0.60 -42.25
C PRO A 433 -5.94 -0.16 -41.38
N SER A 434 -5.80 -0.23 -40.05
CA SER A 434 -6.82 0.16 -39.09
C SER A 434 -6.34 1.31 -38.22
N PRO A 435 -7.23 2.22 -37.79
CA PRO A 435 -6.87 3.32 -36.91
C PRO A 435 -6.20 2.84 -35.63
N LEU A 436 -5.08 3.48 -35.27
CA LEU A 436 -4.45 3.28 -33.97
C LEU A 436 -5.23 3.99 -32.87
N LEU A 437 -5.76 5.19 -33.15
CA LEU A 437 -6.78 5.85 -32.36
C LEU A 437 -8.12 5.83 -33.12
N GLN A 438 -9.11 5.13 -32.60
CA GLN A 438 -10.48 5.12 -33.10
C GLN A 438 -11.38 5.91 -32.17
N VAL A 439 -12.12 6.89 -32.70
CA VAL A 439 -13.09 7.71 -31.97
C VAL A 439 -14.47 7.50 -32.58
N ASP A 440 -15.48 7.15 -31.81
CA ASP A 440 -16.82 6.91 -32.35
C ASP A 440 -17.58 8.24 -32.60
N GLY A 441 -17.28 9.27 -31.81
CA GLY A 441 -17.88 10.60 -31.88
C GLY A 441 -17.03 11.64 -32.59
N ASP A 442 -17.14 12.88 -32.13
CA ASP A 442 -16.44 14.03 -32.71
C ASP A 442 -14.96 14.01 -32.33
N LEU A 443 -14.12 14.51 -33.24
CA LEU A 443 -12.68 14.61 -33.07
C LEU A 443 -12.26 16.08 -33.17
N LEU A 444 -11.84 16.68 -32.05
CA LEU A 444 -11.31 18.04 -31.99
C LEU A 444 -9.80 18.00 -31.77
N LEU A 445 -9.03 18.54 -32.72
CA LEU A 445 -7.58 18.52 -32.72
C LEU A 445 -6.97 19.91 -32.54
N ASP A 446 -5.98 19.98 -31.65
CA ASP A 446 -5.07 21.10 -31.43
C ASP A 446 -3.74 20.51 -30.88
N GLY A 447 -2.78 21.34 -30.46
CA GLY A 447 -1.58 20.86 -29.78
C GLY A 447 -0.67 20.02 -30.68
N ALA A 448 -0.02 19.01 -30.12
CA ALA A 448 0.96 18.19 -30.83
C ALA A 448 0.44 16.79 -31.19
N LEU A 449 0.80 16.32 -32.38
CA LEU A 449 0.84 14.90 -32.75
C LEU A 449 2.30 14.47 -32.83
N GLU A 450 2.66 13.43 -32.06
CA GLU A 450 3.96 12.78 -32.11
C GLU A 450 3.81 11.34 -32.57
N VAL A 451 4.52 10.96 -33.63
CA VAL A 451 4.51 9.61 -34.17
C VAL A 451 5.91 9.02 -34.05
N ALA A 452 6.04 7.95 -33.26
CA ALA A 452 7.31 7.33 -32.91
C ALA A 452 7.33 5.84 -33.29
N PRO A 453 8.51 5.26 -33.60
CA PRO A 453 8.59 3.83 -33.87
C PRO A 453 8.53 3.02 -32.57
N ALA A 454 7.88 1.85 -32.61
CA ALA A 454 7.82 0.93 -31.46
C ALA A 454 9.21 0.43 -31.05
N ASP A 455 10.11 0.26 -32.02
CA ASP A 455 11.52 -0.06 -31.79
C ASP A 455 12.38 0.34 -33.01
N SER A 456 13.70 0.17 -32.88
CA SER A 456 14.67 0.50 -33.94
C SER A 456 14.61 -0.39 -35.19
N SER A 457 13.82 -1.47 -35.17
CA SER A 457 13.67 -2.40 -36.30
C SER A 457 12.53 -2.00 -37.25
N VAL A 458 11.64 -1.11 -36.82
CA VAL A 458 10.56 -0.57 -37.65
C VAL A 458 11.15 0.10 -38.88
N SER A 459 10.64 -0.26 -40.05
CA SER A 459 11.09 0.29 -41.34
C SER A 459 9.93 0.39 -42.31
N PHE A 460 9.98 1.37 -43.21
CA PHE A 460 8.92 1.61 -44.18
C PHE A 460 9.48 1.74 -45.60
N GLN A 461 8.65 1.38 -46.58
CA GLN A 461 8.91 1.45 -48.01
C GLN A 461 7.88 2.36 -48.70
N ALA A 462 8.19 2.82 -49.91
CA ALA A 462 7.26 3.63 -50.69
C ALA A 462 5.92 2.89 -50.90
N GLY A 463 4.82 3.56 -50.60
CA GLY A 463 3.46 3.01 -50.65
C GLY A 463 2.98 2.39 -49.33
N ASP A 464 3.85 2.23 -48.32
CA ASP A 464 3.41 1.85 -46.99
C ASP A 464 2.56 2.98 -46.39
N SER A 465 1.50 2.60 -45.69
CA SER A 465 0.62 3.55 -45.04
C SER A 465 0.23 3.13 -43.64
N ILE A 466 -0.11 4.13 -42.84
CA ILE A 466 -0.51 3.97 -41.45
C ILE A 466 -1.74 4.83 -41.22
N VAL A 467 -2.86 4.19 -40.89
CA VAL A 467 -4.05 4.87 -40.40
C VAL A 467 -3.83 5.19 -38.93
N LEU A 468 -3.53 6.45 -38.63
CA LEU A 468 -3.30 6.93 -37.26
C LEU A 468 -4.62 7.18 -36.54
N LEU A 469 -5.57 7.82 -37.24
CA LEU A 469 -6.82 8.31 -36.69
C LEU A 469 -8.02 7.72 -37.43
N GLY A 470 -9.10 7.46 -36.71
CA GLY A 470 -10.42 7.16 -37.25
C GLY A 470 -11.46 7.86 -36.41
N TRP A 471 -12.48 8.45 -37.04
CA TRP A 471 -13.56 9.13 -36.33
C TRP A 471 -14.92 8.85 -36.98
N GLY A 472 -15.97 8.77 -36.17
CA GLY A 472 -17.35 8.56 -36.63
C GLY A 472 -18.17 9.85 -36.77
N GLY A 473 -17.82 10.90 -36.01
CA GLY A 473 -18.49 12.21 -36.00
C GLY A 473 -17.82 13.27 -36.88
N ASP A 474 -17.89 14.53 -36.46
CA ASP A 474 -17.25 15.65 -37.15
C ASP A 474 -15.77 15.79 -36.74
N LEU A 475 -14.91 16.12 -37.70
CA LEU A 475 -13.53 16.54 -37.44
C LEU A 475 -13.46 18.07 -37.39
N ALA A 476 -12.89 18.60 -36.31
CA ALA A 476 -12.64 20.02 -36.14
C ALA A 476 -11.18 20.28 -35.73
N GLY A 477 -10.63 21.40 -36.20
CA GLY A 477 -9.24 21.80 -35.90
C GLY A 477 -8.18 20.98 -36.65
N THR A 478 -6.92 21.22 -36.30
CA THR A 478 -5.73 20.55 -36.83
C THR A 478 -4.65 20.58 -35.75
N PHE A 479 -3.73 19.64 -35.73
CA PHE A 479 -2.57 19.73 -34.84
C PHE A 479 -1.75 20.99 -35.16
N ALA A 480 -1.37 21.73 -34.12
CA ALA A 480 -0.48 22.87 -34.23
C ALA A 480 0.96 22.42 -34.57
N ALA A 481 1.35 21.21 -34.16
CA ALA A 481 2.61 20.57 -34.51
C ALA A 481 2.39 19.10 -34.90
N VAL A 482 2.99 18.66 -36.01
CA VAL A 482 3.02 17.26 -36.43
C VAL A 482 4.47 16.83 -36.50
N ILE A 483 4.87 15.92 -35.61
CA ILE A 483 6.23 15.42 -35.46
C ILE A 483 6.21 13.93 -35.80
N ILE A 484 6.89 13.54 -36.88
CA ILE A 484 6.97 12.15 -37.33
C ILE A 484 8.42 11.72 -37.27
N ASP A 485 8.77 10.97 -36.23
CA ASP A 485 10.11 10.44 -35.96
C ASP A 485 10.26 8.99 -36.44
N LEU A 486 9.45 8.59 -37.43
CA LEU A 486 9.51 7.28 -38.06
C LEU A 486 10.67 7.21 -39.09
N PRO A 487 11.55 6.20 -39.01
CA PRO A 487 12.72 6.11 -39.88
C PRO A 487 12.34 5.85 -41.34
N LEU A 488 12.93 6.61 -42.25
CA LEU A 488 12.80 6.44 -43.69
C LEU A 488 14.17 6.27 -44.37
N ALA A 489 14.20 5.45 -45.42
CA ALA A 489 15.37 5.37 -46.29
C ALA A 489 15.57 6.69 -47.05
N PRO A 490 16.82 7.04 -47.44
CA PRO A 490 17.08 8.24 -48.24
C PRO A 490 16.24 8.30 -49.52
N GLY A 491 15.63 9.45 -49.80
CA GLY A 491 14.77 9.65 -50.97
C GLY A 491 13.30 9.32 -50.75
N LEU A 492 12.87 9.04 -49.51
CA LEU A 492 11.48 8.90 -49.11
C LEU A 492 11.06 10.03 -48.18
N ALA A 493 9.76 10.34 -48.15
CA ALA A 493 9.13 11.29 -47.25
C ALA A 493 7.74 10.80 -46.81
N TRP A 494 7.26 11.29 -45.66
CA TRP A 494 5.88 11.08 -45.22
C TRP A 494 4.95 12.12 -45.85
N ASP A 495 3.91 11.65 -46.54
CA ASP A 495 2.77 12.45 -46.99
C ASP A 495 1.69 12.46 -45.90
N THR A 496 1.33 13.67 -45.44
CA THR A 496 0.31 13.92 -44.42
C THR A 496 -0.94 14.58 -44.99
N SER A 497 -1.05 14.71 -46.31
CA SER A 497 -2.20 15.35 -46.97
C SER A 497 -3.55 14.68 -46.67
N ALA A 498 -3.51 13.39 -46.31
CA ALA A 498 -4.68 12.59 -45.93
C ALA A 498 -4.97 12.55 -44.42
N LEU A 499 -4.10 13.12 -43.57
CA LEU A 499 -4.21 13.05 -42.11
C LEU A 499 -5.55 13.62 -41.60
N TYR A 500 -6.05 14.68 -42.22
CA TYR A 500 -7.28 15.36 -41.82
C TYR A 500 -8.49 15.01 -42.71
N THR A 501 -8.37 13.98 -43.56
CA THR A 501 -9.49 13.50 -44.38
C THR A 501 -9.78 12.03 -44.15
N THR A 502 -8.74 11.20 -44.04
CA THR A 502 -8.85 9.76 -43.77
C THR A 502 -8.03 9.30 -42.55
N GLY A 503 -7.31 10.22 -41.88
CA GLY A 503 -6.51 9.89 -40.71
C GLY A 503 -5.19 9.17 -41.01
N GLU A 504 -4.78 9.16 -42.28
CA GLU A 504 -3.69 8.33 -42.77
C GLU A 504 -2.44 9.16 -43.12
N ILE A 505 -1.27 8.57 -42.86
CA ILE A 505 0.01 9.01 -43.42
C ILE A 505 0.57 7.94 -44.35
N THR A 506 1.20 8.35 -45.45
CA THR A 506 1.72 7.42 -46.47
C THR A 506 3.16 7.75 -46.81
N VAL A 507 3.98 6.73 -47.06
CA VAL A 507 5.35 6.93 -47.54
C VAL A 507 5.34 7.16 -49.05
N VAL A 508 5.91 8.29 -49.47
CA VAL A 508 6.03 8.68 -50.88
C VAL A 508 7.50 8.94 -51.23
N PRO A 509 7.88 8.88 -52.53
CA PRO A 509 9.18 9.40 -52.96
C PRO A 509 9.34 10.88 -52.59
N ALA A 510 10.48 11.25 -52.04
CA ALA A 510 10.81 12.64 -51.77
C ALA A 510 10.90 13.43 -53.08
N SER A 511 10.23 14.57 -53.14
CA SER A 511 10.14 15.45 -54.31
C SER A 511 11.33 16.39 -54.50
#